data_AF-A0A7L3AVD2-F1
#
_entry.id   AF-A0A7L3AVD2-F1
#
_cell.length_a   1.000
_cell.length_b   1.000
_cell.length_c   1.000
_cell.angle_alpha   90.00
_cell.angle_beta   90.00
_cell.angle_gamma   90.00
#
_symmetry.space_group_name_H-M   'P 1'
#
loop_
_entity.id
_entity.type
_entity.pdbx_description
1 polymer ?
#
loop_
_entity_poly.entity_id
_entity_poly.type
_entity_poly.pdbx_seq_one_letter_code
_entity_poly.pdbx_strand_id
1 'polypeptide(L)'
;MKEFFILLLTLYLVFSVQTIRGDIPMKSLNCYNDYNSQVTCTWMEHAEAHALIGMILYQRDNIIMENKEMFCKRQTENYLHEAPDSYVHWVCRNTTNNFGIGVDDIYSFRPNKILQAELNVDLFQNGKD
;
A
#
# COMPACT_ATOMS: atom_id res chain seq x y z
N MET A 1 -18.32 -1.06 38.39
CA MET A 1 -18.66 -1.61 37.06
C MET A 1 -18.48 -0.59 35.93
N LYS A 2 -19.10 0.61 36.00
CA LYS A 2 -18.98 1.64 34.95
C LYS A 2 -17.53 2.08 34.65
N GLU A 3 -16.74 2.32 35.69
CA GLU A 3 -15.30 2.64 35.60
C GLU A 3 -14.49 1.58 34.83
N PHE A 4 -14.82 0.30 35.05
CA PHE A 4 -14.13 -0.83 34.44
C PHE A 4 -14.44 -0.93 32.94
N PHE A 5 -15.69 -0.64 32.54
CA PHE A 5 -16.09 -0.55 31.14
C PHE A 5 -15.40 0.61 30.44
N ILE A 6 -15.30 1.78 31.08
CA ILE A 6 -14.61 2.94 30.53
C ILE A 6 -13.13 2.63 30.30
N LEU A 7 -12.46 1.98 31.25
CA LEU A 7 -11.08 1.53 31.11
C LEU A 7 -10.88 0.53 29.97
N LEU A 8 -11.78 -0.44 29.81
CA LEU A 8 -11.72 -1.41 28.70
C LEU A 8 -11.92 -0.74 27.34
N LEU A 9 -12.87 0.21 27.26
CA LEU A 9 -13.15 0.98 26.05
C LEU A 9 -11.96 1.88 25.66
N THR A 10 -11.35 2.58 26.62
CA THR A 10 -10.18 3.42 26.34
C THR A 10 -8.99 2.57 25.92
N LEU A 11 -8.77 1.42 26.56
CA LEU A 11 -7.70 0.50 26.19
C LEU A 11 -7.91 -0.06 24.77
N TYR A 12 -9.12 -0.49 24.44
CA TYR A 12 -9.48 -0.95 23.09
C TYR A 12 -9.26 0.14 22.04
N LEU A 13 -9.66 1.38 22.31
CA LEU A 13 -9.46 2.50 21.39
C LEU A 13 -7.97 2.83 21.19
N VAL A 14 -7.16 2.81 22.26
CA VAL A 14 -5.71 3.03 22.16
C VAL A 14 -5.03 1.95 21.33
N PHE A 15 -5.42 0.68 21.47
CA PHE A 15 -4.91 -0.40 20.63
C PHE A 15 -5.43 -0.35 19.19
N SER A 16 -6.67 0.09 18.98
CA SER A 16 -7.25 0.28 17.64
C SER A 16 -6.50 1.35 16.83
N VAL A 17 -5.98 2.39 17.51
CA VAL A 17 -5.28 3.53 16.88
C VAL A 17 -3.82 3.20 16.51
N GLN A 18 -3.25 2.08 16.97
CA GLN A 18 -1.88 1.68 16.61
C GLN A 18 -1.72 1.18 15.16
N THR A 19 -2.80 1.10 14.38
CA THR A 19 -2.78 0.66 12.98
C THR A 19 -2.49 1.78 11.97
N ILE A 20 -2.25 3.03 12.40
CA ILE A 20 -1.72 4.09 11.51
C ILE A 20 -0.18 4.01 11.42
N ARG A 21 0.36 2.79 11.44
CA ARG A 21 1.72 2.53 11.01
C ARG A 21 1.52 2.02 9.59
N GLY A 22 1.98 2.77 8.58
CA GLY A 22 1.63 2.60 7.16
C GLY A 22 1.42 1.16 6.69
N ASP A 23 0.52 0.99 5.73
CA ASP A 23 0.15 -0.30 5.16
C ASP A 23 1.40 -1.12 4.78
N ILE A 24 1.32 -2.44 4.92
CA ILE A 24 2.43 -3.37 4.64
C ILE A 24 3.16 -3.06 3.32
N PRO A 25 2.48 -2.74 2.20
CA PRO A 25 3.14 -2.31 0.97
C PRO A 25 4.10 -1.13 1.18
N MET A 26 3.68 -0.12 1.94
CA MET A 26 4.47 1.10 2.15
C MET A 26 5.61 0.89 3.14
N LYS A 27 5.43 0.07 4.18
CA LYS A 27 6.51 -0.28 5.12
C LYS A 27 7.59 -1.15 4.51
N SER A 28 7.21 -2.03 3.58
CA SER A 28 8.12 -2.99 2.97
C SER A 28 8.75 -2.51 1.67
N LEU A 29 8.31 -1.36 1.16
CA LEU A 29 8.86 -0.77 -0.05
C LEU A 29 10.34 -0.41 0.15
N ASN A 30 11.19 -1.00 -0.68
CA ASN A 30 12.60 -0.70 -0.75
C ASN A 30 13.00 -0.51 -2.22
N CYS A 31 13.58 0.63 -2.55
CA CYS A 31 13.95 0.98 -3.92
C CYS A 31 15.42 1.33 -4.00
N TYR A 32 16.07 0.85 -5.06
CA TYR A 32 17.45 1.18 -5.40
C TYR A 32 17.55 1.35 -6.90
N ASN A 33 18.58 2.08 -7.35
CA ASN A 33 18.81 2.33 -8.75
C ASN A 33 20.28 2.10 -9.10
N ASP A 34 20.55 1.87 -10.39
CA ASP A 34 21.88 1.64 -10.93
C ASP A 34 22.60 2.94 -11.34
N TYR A 35 21.97 4.11 -11.10
CA TYR A 35 22.44 5.44 -11.51
C TYR A 35 22.72 5.59 -13.02
N ASN A 36 22.19 4.68 -13.84
CA ASN A 36 22.46 4.60 -15.27
C ASN A 36 21.17 4.52 -16.09
N SER A 37 20.32 3.54 -15.81
CA SER A 37 19.15 3.24 -16.65
C SER A 37 17.95 2.64 -15.93
N GLN A 38 18.13 2.13 -14.70
CA GLN A 38 17.13 1.28 -14.06
C GLN A 38 16.92 1.63 -12.59
N VAL A 39 15.65 1.66 -12.20
CA VAL A 39 15.20 1.63 -10.81
C VAL A 39 14.57 0.26 -10.55
N THR A 40 14.96 -0.37 -9.45
CA THR A 40 14.36 -1.60 -8.95
C THR A 40 13.77 -1.35 -7.56
N CYS A 41 12.50 -1.73 -7.40
CA CYS A 41 11.81 -1.69 -6.12
C CYS A 41 11.37 -3.10 -5.72
N THR A 42 11.42 -3.39 -4.44
CA THR A 42 10.83 -4.58 -3.82
C THR A 42 9.79 -4.16 -2.81
N TRP A 43 8.68 -4.87 -2.73
CA TRP A 43 7.66 -4.66 -1.69
C TRP A 43 6.88 -5.96 -1.46
N MET A 44 6.08 -5.99 -0.39
CA MET A 44 5.20 -7.11 -0.09
C MET A 44 3.79 -6.66 0.29
N GLU A 45 2.84 -7.58 0.17
CA GLU A 45 1.48 -7.44 0.66
C GLU A 45 0.93 -8.78 1.13
N HIS A 46 -0.17 -8.78 1.89
CA HIS A 46 -0.85 -10.02 2.22
C HIS A 46 -1.48 -10.65 0.99
N ALA A 47 -1.38 -11.98 0.86
CA ALA A 47 -2.01 -12.73 -0.22
C ALA A 47 -3.54 -12.56 -0.22
N GLU A 48 -4.17 -12.52 0.95
CA GLU A 48 -5.60 -12.28 1.10
C GLU A 48 -6.00 -10.87 0.66
N ALA A 49 -5.21 -9.86 1.02
CA ALA A 49 -5.42 -8.48 0.60
C ALA A 49 -5.29 -8.35 -0.92
N HIS A 50 -4.26 -8.97 -1.52
CA HIS A 50 -4.07 -9.01 -2.97
C HIS A 50 -5.25 -9.65 -3.71
N ALA A 51 -5.76 -10.78 -3.18
CA ALA A 51 -6.90 -11.46 -3.77
C ALA A 51 -8.18 -10.61 -3.75
N LEU A 52 -8.36 -9.79 -2.70
CA LEU A 52 -9.48 -8.85 -2.61
C LEU A 52 -9.26 -7.62 -3.51
N ILE A 53 -8.09 -7.00 -3.42
CA ILE A 53 -7.70 -5.81 -4.15
C ILE A 53 -6.18 -5.75 -4.34
N GLY A 54 -5.73 -5.97 -5.57
CA GLY A 54 -4.32 -5.86 -5.90
C GLY A 54 -3.88 -4.39 -5.93
N MET A 55 -2.65 -4.13 -5.49
CA MET A 55 -2.03 -2.81 -5.56
C MET A 55 -1.05 -2.71 -6.72
N ILE A 56 -0.96 -1.52 -7.31
CA ILE A 56 -0.03 -1.15 -8.36
C ILE A 56 0.90 -0.07 -7.80
N LEU A 57 2.21 -0.27 -7.97
CA LEU A 57 3.23 0.71 -7.58
C LEU A 57 3.44 1.73 -8.71
N TYR A 58 3.41 3.00 -8.37
CA TYR A 58 3.73 4.12 -9.26
C TYR A 58 4.95 4.86 -8.74
N GLN A 59 5.80 5.32 -9.66
CA GLN A 59 6.94 6.21 -9.42
C GLN A 59 6.66 7.57 -10.06
N ARG A 60 7.03 8.65 -9.37
CA ARG A 60 7.00 10.02 -9.89
C ARG A 60 8.29 10.72 -9.51
N ASP A 61 8.99 11.24 -10.51
CA ASP A 61 10.15 12.11 -10.29
C ASP A 61 9.75 13.59 -10.31
N ASN A 62 10.59 14.45 -9.75
CA ASN A 62 10.40 15.90 -9.74
C ASN A 62 10.76 16.61 -11.07
N ILE A 63 11.16 15.86 -12.11
CA ILE A 63 11.57 16.41 -13.41
C ILE A 63 10.41 16.36 -14.40
N ILE A 64 9.87 15.17 -14.65
CA ILE A 64 8.75 14.90 -15.56
C ILE A 64 7.42 15.12 -14.82
N MET A 65 7.39 14.91 -13.50
CA MET A 65 6.19 15.08 -12.67
C MET A 65 4.99 14.21 -13.08
N GLU A 66 5.23 13.12 -13.82
CA GLU A 66 4.21 12.15 -14.21
C GLU A 66 4.27 10.92 -13.31
N ASN A 67 3.10 10.33 -13.02
CA ASN A 67 3.04 9.06 -12.32
C ASN A 67 3.23 7.94 -13.34
N LYS A 68 4.39 7.27 -13.29
CA LYS A 68 4.72 6.12 -14.13
C LYS A 68 4.43 4.84 -13.36
N GLU A 69 3.67 3.95 -13.98
CA GLU A 69 3.46 2.61 -13.43
C GLU A 69 4.79 1.83 -13.43
N MET A 70 5.09 1.19 -12.31
CA MET A 70 6.24 0.30 -12.19
C MET A 70 5.86 -1.09 -12.68
N PHE A 71 6.70 -1.70 -13.51
CA PHE A 71 6.44 -3.04 -14.00
C PHE A 71 6.83 -4.10 -12.96
N CYS A 72 5.82 -4.62 -12.27
CA CYS A 72 5.98 -5.57 -11.15
C CYS A 72 5.77 -7.02 -11.58
N LYS A 73 6.61 -7.91 -11.05
CA LYS A 73 6.43 -9.37 -11.15
C LYS A 73 6.46 -9.98 -9.77
N ARG A 74 5.59 -10.98 -9.56
CA ARG A 74 5.62 -11.82 -8.35
C ARG A 74 6.96 -12.55 -8.30
N GLN A 75 7.62 -12.48 -7.16
CA GLN A 75 8.82 -13.26 -6.91
C GLN A 75 8.39 -14.69 -6.56
N THR A 76 8.66 -15.64 -7.45
CA THR A 76 8.10 -16.99 -7.34
C THR A 76 8.93 -17.99 -6.54
N GLU A 77 10.22 -17.79 -6.24
CA GLU A 77 11.00 -18.61 -5.28
C GLU A 77 12.49 -18.16 -5.16
N ASN A 78 13.10 -18.44 -3.98
CA ASN A 78 14.56 -18.56 -3.68
C ASN A 78 15.45 -17.38 -3.24
N TYR A 79 14.99 -16.35 -2.50
CA TYR A 79 15.94 -15.45 -1.81
C TYR A 79 15.62 -15.01 -0.38
N LEU A 80 14.42 -15.23 0.15
CA LEU A 80 14.09 -14.92 1.54
C LEU A 80 13.32 -16.07 2.18
N HIS A 81 13.98 -16.83 3.04
CA HIS A 81 13.39 -17.88 3.89
C HIS A 81 12.52 -17.32 5.04
N GLU A 82 12.16 -16.03 5.02
CA GLU A 82 11.65 -15.31 6.19
C GLU A 82 10.22 -14.80 6.06
N ALA A 83 9.62 -14.91 4.88
CA ALA A 83 8.24 -14.49 4.71
C ALA A 83 7.29 -15.67 4.95
N PRO A 84 6.36 -15.55 5.90
CA PRO A 84 5.27 -16.51 6.02
C PRO A 84 4.51 -16.62 4.68
N ASP A 85 3.98 -17.79 4.36
CA ASP A 85 3.17 -18.07 3.15
C ASP A 85 1.99 -17.09 2.94
N SER A 86 1.66 -16.29 3.94
CA SER A 86 0.63 -15.26 3.92
C SER A 86 1.01 -13.97 3.18
N TYR A 87 2.26 -13.80 2.74
CA TYR A 87 2.73 -12.61 2.02
C TYR A 87 3.16 -12.90 0.58
N VAL A 88 2.89 -11.93 -0.30
CA VAL A 88 3.32 -11.92 -1.69
C VAL A 88 4.46 -10.93 -1.85
N HIS A 89 5.55 -11.37 -2.46
CA HIS A 89 6.70 -10.54 -2.77
C HIS A 89 6.66 -10.07 -4.22
N TRP A 90 6.94 -8.79 -4.40
CA TRP A 90 6.96 -8.14 -5.70
C TRP A 90 8.33 -7.57 -5.99
N VAL A 91 8.82 -7.79 -7.21
CA VAL A 91 9.98 -7.11 -7.76
C VAL A 91 9.51 -6.27 -8.93
N CYS A 92 9.68 -4.96 -8.81
CA CYS A 92 9.23 -3.98 -9.78
C CYS A 92 10.41 -3.27 -10.41
N ARG A 93 10.33 -3.02 -11.72
CA ARG A 93 11.38 -2.32 -12.45
C ARG A 93 10.80 -1.24 -13.34
N ASN A 94 11.55 -0.17 -13.49
CA ASN A 94 11.30 0.85 -14.49
C ASN A 94 12.62 1.38 -15.05
N THR A 95 12.55 1.90 -16.28
CA THR A 95 13.69 2.53 -16.93
C THR A 95 13.54 4.04 -16.89
N THR A 96 14.59 4.74 -16.50
CA THR A 96 14.63 6.20 -16.47
C THR A 96 16.05 6.65 -16.74
N ASN A 97 16.21 7.89 -17.22
CA ASN A 97 17.51 8.54 -17.39
C ASN A 97 17.67 9.73 -16.42
N ASN A 98 16.66 9.94 -15.56
CA ASN A 98 16.59 11.05 -14.62
C ASN A 98 17.30 10.65 -13.33
N PHE A 99 18.62 10.73 -13.31
CA PHE A 99 19.44 10.50 -12.12
C PHE A 99 20.25 11.74 -11.79
N GLY A 100 20.43 12.01 -10.51
CA GLY A 100 21.25 13.11 -10.06
C GLY A 100 21.01 13.46 -8.61
N ILE A 101 21.94 14.22 -8.05
CA ILE A 101 21.76 14.83 -6.73
C ILE A 101 20.61 15.84 -6.84
N GLY A 102 19.58 15.68 -6.01
CA GLY A 102 18.38 16.53 -6.02
C GLY A 102 17.24 16.04 -6.93
N VAL A 103 17.37 14.85 -7.52
CA VAL A 103 16.22 14.14 -8.09
C VAL A 103 15.48 13.43 -6.97
N ASP A 104 14.23 13.81 -6.76
CA ASP A 104 13.36 13.20 -5.75
C ASP A 104 12.40 12.22 -6.42
N ASP A 105 12.46 10.95 -5.99
CA ASP A 105 11.52 9.92 -6.39
C ASP A 105 10.43 9.74 -5.33
N ILE A 106 9.19 9.95 -5.74
CA ILE A 106 7.99 9.70 -4.93
C ILE A 106 7.33 8.41 -5.41
N TYR A 107 7.04 7.52 -4.47
CA TYR A 107 6.37 6.25 -4.75
C TYR A 107 4.96 6.25 -4.16
N SER A 108 4.01 5.70 -4.90
CA SER A 108 2.62 5.57 -4.45
C SER A 108 2.00 4.25 -4.85
N PHE A 109 1.16 3.70 -3.98
CA PHE A 109 0.37 2.50 -4.27
C PHE A 109 -1.06 2.90 -4.63
N ARG A 110 -1.60 2.31 -5.69
CA ARG A 110 -3.00 2.50 -6.10
C ARG A 110 -3.68 1.16 -6.35
N PRO A 111 -4.96 1.02 -6.01
CA PRO A 111 -5.74 -0.15 -6.39
C PRO A 111 -5.70 -0.42 -7.89
N ASN A 112 -5.66 -1.69 -8.27
CA ASN A 112 -5.75 -2.14 -9.66
C ASN A 112 -7.18 -2.03 -10.26
N LYS A 113 -8.14 -1.58 -9.46
CA LYS A 113 -9.54 -1.37 -9.84
C LYS A 113 -10.13 -0.17 -9.12
N ILE A 114 -11.11 0.46 -9.74
CA ILE A 114 -11.89 1.53 -9.09
C ILE A 114 -12.72 0.90 -7.96
N LEU A 115 -12.57 1.43 -6.76
CA LEU A 115 -13.40 1.07 -5.61
C LEU A 115 -14.67 1.91 -5.63
N GLN A 116 -15.74 1.37 -6.19
CA GLN A 116 -17.05 2.00 -6.11
C GLN A 116 -17.73 1.54 -4.81
N ALA A 117 -17.79 2.43 -3.83
CA ALA A 117 -18.60 2.22 -2.62
C ALA A 117 -19.90 3.04 -2.78
N GLU A 118 -20.99 2.37 -3.15
CA GLU A 118 -22.30 2.99 -3.17
C GLU A 118 -22.98 2.80 -1.81
N LEU A 119 -23.39 3.90 -1.20
CA LEU A 119 -24.23 3.90 0.00
C LEU A 119 -25.65 4.30 -0.41
N ASN A 120 -26.54 3.32 -0.50
CA ASN A 120 -27.96 3.56 -0.70
C ASN A 120 -28.60 3.91 0.65
N VAL A 121 -28.87 5.20 0.88
CA VAL A 121 -29.61 5.67 2.06
C VAL A 121 -31.05 5.95 1.65
N ASP A 122 -31.99 5.27 2.30
CA ASP A 122 -33.41 5.62 2.18
C ASP A 122 -33.70 6.85 3.04
N LEU A 123 -34.06 7.96 2.39
CA LEU A 123 -34.20 9.27 3.03
C LEU A 123 -35.56 9.48 3.71
N PHE A 124 -36.51 8.55 3.61
CA PHE A 124 -37.86 8.73 4.13
C PHE A 124 -38.37 7.55 4.96
N GLN A 125 -38.00 7.52 6.25
CA GLN A 125 -38.68 6.71 7.28
C GLN A 125 -39.44 7.55 8.32
N ASN A 126 -39.90 8.75 7.96
CA ASN A 126 -40.75 9.55 8.84
C ASN A 126 -42.12 9.74 8.20
N GLY A 127 -43.09 8.93 8.61
CA GLY A 127 -44.49 9.14 8.26
C GLY A 127 -45.36 7.90 8.30
N LYS A 128 -45.51 7.27 9.48
CA LYS A 128 -46.68 6.48 9.84
C LYS A 128 -46.75 6.36 11.37
N ASP A 129 -47.26 7.41 11.98
CA ASP A 129 -48.09 7.33 13.19
C ASP A 129 -49.28 8.28 12.97
#